data_AF-A0A7W7C433-F1
#
_entry.id   AF-A0A7W7C433-F1
#
_cell.length_a   1.000
_cell.length_b   1.000
_cell.length_c   1.000
_cell.angle_alpha   90.00
_cell.angle_beta   90.00
_cell.angle_gamma   90.00
#
_symmetry.space_group_name_H-M   'P 1'
#
loop_
_entity.id
_entity.type
_entity.pdbx_description
1 polymer ?
#
loop_
_entity_poly.entity_id
_entity_poly.type
_entity_poly.pdbx_seq_one_letter_code
_entity_poly.pdbx_strand_id
1 'polypeptide(L)'
;MTRTRLVAVSITAGLFLTGCAGGPSKIGSAAIVGDTAIPLETVQQRFDAWLAAYSDGSGEQRERQGLANLGRAQASVLVSRELVRQVAKAEGVTYSEEEVQALIKQVGGSTEAAAQTLETPANYHQSVRAQLLAAAIGRRHIQNLRITMDFTTATSRTEAERKAKEMAQSEQAATALVRKDVAGMPANPQTGQTAEQSRLNQTLPVTNFLGQQTPRALMSLFTVPAGTVVGVSLNSGQQGGGAQQWIVARVKNRSDQPTSGTSPGEVAEQASPSQLELVGQAVISHYASTKTIEINPRYGVWEPTSTDTQARITGPGNPAPTFSIPARTEVQK
;
A
#
# COMPACT_ATOMS: atom_id res chain seq x y z
N MET A 1 2.33 -71.06 -47.45
CA MET A 1 1.47 -70.88 -46.27
C MET A 1 2.26 -70.12 -45.21
N THR A 2 1.72 -68.96 -44.76
CA THR A 2 1.87 -68.30 -43.42
C THR A 2 3.25 -68.24 -42.73
N ARG A 3 3.74 -67.17 -42.11
CA ARG A 3 3.20 -65.84 -41.74
C ARG A 3 4.37 -64.98 -41.22
N THR A 4 4.26 -63.70 -41.49
CA THR A 4 4.93 -62.49 -40.98
C THR A 4 5.24 -62.48 -39.48
N ARG A 5 6.38 -61.89 -39.06
CA ARG A 5 6.48 -61.00 -37.86
C ARG A 5 7.56 -59.92 -38.05
N LEU A 6 7.09 -58.69 -38.26
CA LEU A 6 7.84 -57.43 -38.22
C LEU A 6 7.81 -56.94 -36.76
N VAL A 7 8.98 -56.72 -36.16
CA VAL A 7 9.10 -56.16 -34.80
C VAL A 7 9.27 -54.64 -34.94
N ALA A 8 8.23 -53.89 -34.56
CA ALA A 8 8.27 -52.45 -34.41
C ALA A 8 8.69 -52.12 -32.96
N VAL A 9 9.81 -51.43 -32.80
CA VAL A 9 10.30 -50.92 -31.51
C VAL A 9 9.69 -49.54 -31.29
N SER A 10 8.74 -49.45 -30.37
CA SER A 10 8.12 -48.19 -29.93
C SER A 10 9.03 -47.51 -28.89
N ILE A 11 9.70 -46.42 -29.29
CA ILE A 11 10.40 -45.51 -28.37
C ILE A 11 9.35 -44.60 -27.75
N THR A 12 8.90 -44.93 -26.54
CA THR A 12 8.04 -44.05 -25.73
C THR A 12 8.93 -43.01 -25.05
N ALA A 13 9.10 -41.85 -25.67
CA ALA A 13 9.63 -40.67 -25.00
C ALA A 13 8.57 -40.13 -24.03
N GLY A 14 8.74 -40.44 -22.74
CA GLY A 14 7.96 -39.81 -21.67
C GLY A 14 8.38 -38.35 -21.52
N LEU A 15 7.69 -37.44 -22.20
CA LEU A 15 7.70 -36.02 -21.85
C LEU A 15 7.07 -35.88 -20.46
N PHE A 16 7.90 -35.62 -19.45
CA PHE A 16 7.45 -34.99 -18.22
C PHE A 16 7.01 -33.56 -18.55
N LEU A 17 5.75 -33.41 -18.96
CA LEU A 17 5.00 -32.18 -18.79
C LEU A 17 4.75 -31.99 -17.29
N THR A 18 5.77 -31.50 -16.56
CA THR A 18 5.51 -30.86 -15.26
C THR A 18 4.73 -29.59 -15.56
N GLY A 19 3.41 -29.71 -15.54
CA GLY A 19 2.50 -28.61 -15.78
C GLY A 19 2.73 -27.48 -14.79
N CYS A 20 3.03 -26.29 -15.30
CA CYS A 20 2.84 -25.02 -14.60
C CYS A 20 1.33 -24.71 -14.46
N ALA A 21 0.57 -25.60 -13.82
CA ALA A 21 -0.87 -25.47 -13.58
C ALA A 21 -1.22 -25.59 -12.08
N GLY A 22 -0.27 -25.27 -11.20
CA GLY A 22 -0.41 -25.37 -9.74
C GLY A 22 -0.56 -24.02 -9.03
N GLY A 23 -1.15 -23.03 -9.68
CA GLY A 23 -1.49 -21.77 -9.00
C GLY A 23 -2.69 -21.95 -8.08
N PRO A 24 -2.82 -21.14 -7.01
CA PRO A 24 -3.98 -21.19 -6.11
C PRO A 24 -5.31 -21.07 -6.87
N SER A 25 -6.31 -21.88 -6.50
CA SER A 25 -7.61 -21.85 -7.16
C SER A 25 -8.36 -20.57 -6.83
N LYS A 26 -8.85 -19.87 -7.86
CA LYS A 26 -9.80 -18.75 -7.71
C LYS A 26 -11.10 -19.18 -7.03
N ILE A 27 -11.51 -20.43 -7.27
CA ILE A 27 -12.67 -21.04 -6.65
C ILE A 27 -12.38 -21.23 -5.15
N GLY A 28 -13.26 -20.69 -4.30
CA GLY A 28 -13.13 -20.75 -2.84
C GLY A 28 -12.19 -19.70 -2.23
N SER A 29 -11.56 -18.84 -3.03
CA SER A 29 -10.66 -17.79 -2.52
C SER A 29 -11.38 -16.44 -2.38
N ALA A 30 -11.20 -15.78 -1.24
CA ALA A 30 -11.55 -14.39 -1.03
C ALA A 30 -10.54 -13.44 -1.68
N ALA A 31 -9.26 -13.81 -1.65
CA ALA A 31 -8.18 -13.08 -2.31
C ALA A 31 -7.01 -14.02 -2.61
N ILE A 32 -6.18 -13.65 -3.58
CA ILE A 32 -4.90 -14.29 -3.89
C ILE A 32 -3.83 -13.20 -3.88
N VAL A 33 -2.77 -13.40 -3.09
CA VAL A 33 -1.65 -12.46 -2.93
C VAL A 33 -0.37 -13.18 -3.36
N GLY A 34 0.06 -12.98 -4.61
CA GLY A 34 1.11 -13.78 -5.20
C GLY A 34 0.70 -15.26 -5.22
N ASP A 35 1.46 -16.11 -4.52
CA ASP A 35 1.21 -17.56 -4.46
C ASP A 35 0.33 -17.99 -3.27
N THR A 36 -0.10 -17.05 -2.42
CA THR A 36 -0.94 -17.37 -1.26
C THR A 36 -2.42 -17.10 -1.54
N ALA A 37 -3.27 -18.13 -1.40
CA ALA A 37 -4.72 -17.96 -1.35
C ALA A 37 -5.20 -17.63 0.07
N ILE A 38 -6.11 -16.67 0.17
CA ILE A 38 -6.90 -16.38 1.36
C ILE A 38 -8.29 -17.00 1.14
N PRO A 39 -8.66 -18.07 1.87
CA PRO A 39 -9.93 -18.76 1.67
C PRO A 39 -11.15 -17.90 2.02
N LEU A 40 -12.26 -18.12 1.33
CA LEU A 40 -13.54 -17.48 1.59
C LEU A 40 -14.05 -17.81 3.00
N GLU A 41 -13.86 -19.06 3.40
CA GLU A 41 -14.26 -19.60 4.70
C GLU A 41 -13.55 -18.85 5.84
N THR A 42 -12.30 -18.41 5.64
CA THR A 42 -11.58 -17.62 6.64
C THR A 42 -12.21 -16.25 6.86
N VAL A 43 -12.70 -15.60 5.79
CA VAL A 43 -13.42 -14.32 5.91
C VAL A 43 -14.75 -14.52 6.64
N GLN A 44 -15.49 -15.57 6.28
CA GLN A 44 -16.78 -15.90 6.89
C GLN A 44 -16.64 -16.23 8.38
N GLN A 45 -15.71 -17.10 8.76
CA GLN A 45 -15.46 -17.45 10.16
C GLN A 45 -15.12 -16.22 11.02
N ARG A 46 -14.32 -15.28 10.49
CA ARG A 46 -13.98 -14.05 11.20
C ARG A 46 -15.17 -13.11 11.34
N PHE A 47 -15.98 -13.00 10.30
CA PHE A 47 -17.22 -12.25 10.34
C PHE A 47 -18.20 -12.83 11.38
N ASP A 48 -18.39 -14.14 11.39
CA ASP A 48 -19.27 -14.84 12.35
C ASP A 48 -18.75 -14.70 13.79
N ALA A 49 -17.44 -14.87 13.99
CA ALA A 49 -16.81 -14.68 15.29
C ALA A 49 -16.97 -13.25 15.81
N TRP A 50 -16.84 -12.25 14.92
CA TRP A 50 -17.07 -10.85 15.26
C TRP A 50 -18.54 -10.60 15.62
N LEU A 51 -19.49 -11.12 14.83
CA LEU A 51 -20.91 -11.01 15.14
C LEU A 51 -21.26 -11.63 16.50
N ALA A 52 -20.71 -12.81 16.80
CA ALA A 52 -20.91 -13.49 18.07
C ALA A 52 -20.31 -12.71 19.25
N ALA A 53 -19.12 -12.13 19.08
CA ALA A 53 -18.43 -11.37 20.14
C ALA A 53 -19.11 -10.03 20.47
N TYR A 54 -19.87 -9.46 19.53
CA TYR A 54 -20.45 -8.11 19.66
C TYR A 54 -21.98 -8.10 19.47
N SER A 55 -22.67 -9.19 19.79
CA SER A 55 -24.12 -9.37 19.58
C SER A 55 -24.99 -8.28 20.22
N ASP A 56 -24.55 -7.69 21.33
CA ASP A 56 -25.39 -6.84 22.20
C ASP A 56 -25.05 -5.34 22.14
N GLY A 57 -23.99 -4.94 21.41
CA GLY A 57 -23.52 -3.54 21.38
C GLY A 57 -23.11 -2.99 20.00
N SER A 58 -23.16 -3.82 18.95
CA SER A 58 -22.75 -3.39 17.60
C SER A 58 -23.91 -2.97 16.70
N GLY A 59 -25.13 -2.78 17.21
CA GLY A 59 -26.27 -2.31 16.41
C GLY A 59 -25.95 -1.04 15.61
N GLU A 60 -25.34 -0.05 16.27
CA GLU A 60 -24.96 1.22 15.64
C GLU A 60 -23.78 1.06 14.65
N GLN A 61 -22.80 0.21 14.93
CA GLN A 61 -21.68 -0.07 14.02
C GLN A 61 -22.12 -0.89 12.80
N ARG A 62 -23.04 -1.85 12.99
CA ARG A 62 -23.69 -2.67 11.95
C ARG A 62 -24.55 -1.80 11.04
N GLU A 63 -25.31 -0.87 11.61
CA GLU A 63 -26.18 0.06 10.89
C GLU A 63 -25.37 1.12 10.14
N ARG A 64 -24.29 1.65 10.73
CA ARG A 64 -23.39 2.63 10.09
C ARG A 64 -22.54 2.04 8.96
N GLN A 65 -22.03 0.82 9.09
CA GLN A 65 -21.16 0.24 8.07
C GLN A 65 -21.90 -0.64 7.06
N GLY A 66 -22.97 -1.35 7.43
CA GLY A 66 -23.63 -2.33 6.57
C GLY A 66 -22.82 -3.63 6.41
N LEU A 67 -23.50 -4.77 6.44
CA LEU A 67 -22.87 -6.11 6.50
C LEU A 67 -21.92 -6.39 5.32
N ALA A 68 -22.22 -5.89 4.13
CA ALA A 68 -21.37 -6.04 2.95
C ALA A 68 -20.03 -5.28 3.09
N ASN A 69 -20.03 -4.10 3.71
CA ASN A 69 -18.78 -3.36 3.93
C ASN A 69 -17.95 -4.02 5.04
N LEU A 70 -18.58 -4.64 6.04
CA LEU A 70 -17.88 -5.39 7.07
C LEU A 70 -17.15 -6.61 6.49
N GLY A 71 -17.80 -7.39 5.63
CA GLY A 71 -17.15 -8.52 4.93
C GLY A 71 -15.96 -8.07 4.08
N ARG A 72 -16.11 -6.96 3.35
CA ARG A 72 -15.02 -6.32 2.60
C ARG A 72 -13.86 -5.88 3.50
N ALA A 73 -14.18 -5.32 4.66
CA ALA A 73 -13.19 -4.84 5.62
C ALA A 73 -12.43 -6.01 6.28
N GLN A 74 -13.09 -7.13 6.58
CA GLN A 74 -12.43 -8.36 7.04
C GLN A 74 -11.46 -8.91 5.98
N ALA A 75 -11.89 -8.98 4.71
CA ALA A 75 -11.01 -9.41 3.62
C ALA A 75 -9.79 -8.47 3.48
N SER A 76 -10.00 -7.17 3.61
CA SER A 76 -8.96 -6.13 3.59
C SER A 76 -7.91 -6.32 4.70
N VAL A 77 -8.35 -6.65 5.92
CA VAL A 77 -7.45 -6.95 7.04
C VAL A 77 -6.62 -8.21 6.76
N LEU A 78 -7.23 -9.26 6.24
CA LEU A 78 -6.51 -10.50 5.92
C LEU A 78 -5.46 -10.30 4.82
N VAL A 79 -5.81 -9.57 3.74
CA VAL A 79 -4.86 -9.22 2.67
C VAL A 79 -3.71 -8.38 3.21
N SER A 80 -3.99 -7.36 4.03
CA SER A 80 -2.95 -6.53 4.66
C SER A 80 -1.97 -7.36 5.47
N ARG A 81 -2.50 -8.26 6.30
CA ARG A 81 -1.68 -9.14 7.15
C ARG A 81 -0.83 -10.12 6.34
N GLU A 82 -1.39 -10.67 5.27
CA GLU A 82 -0.64 -11.55 4.39
C GLU A 82 0.50 -10.80 3.70
N LEU A 83 0.27 -9.56 3.24
CA LEU A 83 1.32 -8.70 2.68
C LEU A 83 2.42 -8.40 3.70
N VAL A 84 2.06 -8.01 4.93
CA VAL A 84 3.01 -7.80 6.02
C VAL A 84 3.87 -9.04 6.25
N ARG A 85 3.24 -10.23 6.32
CA ARG A 85 3.92 -11.51 6.53
C ARG A 85 4.90 -11.83 5.39
N GLN A 86 4.50 -11.61 4.14
CA GLN A 86 5.37 -11.85 2.99
C GLN A 86 6.59 -10.93 3.00
N VAL A 87 6.42 -9.63 3.28
CA VAL A 87 7.52 -8.67 3.37
C VAL A 87 8.43 -8.98 4.54
N ALA A 88 7.87 -9.23 5.73
CA ALA A 88 8.65 -9.63 6.90
C ALA A 88 9.49 -10.88 6.65
N LYS A 89 8.91 -11.90 5.99
CA LYS A 89 9.63 -13.12 5.60
C LYS A 89 10.74 -12.82 4.60
N ALA A 90 10.48 -12.01 3.58
CA ALA A 90 11.47 -11.65 2.56
C ALA A 90 12.65 -10.86 3.15
N GLU A 91 12.38 -10.06 4.18
CA GLU A 91 13.38 -9.23 4.85
C GLU A 91 14.02 -9.91 6.08
N GLY A 92 13.48 -11.03 6.54
CA GLY A 92 13.96 -11.69 7.77
C GLY A 92 13.66 -10.88 9.04
N VAL A 93 12.58 -10.10 9.02
CA VAL A 93 12.12 -9.32 10.17
C VAL A 93 11.21 -10.18 11.05
N THR A 94 11.42 -10.11 12.36
CA THR A 94 10.72 -10.93 13.37
C THR A 94 10.16 -10.07 14.50
N TYR A 95 9.33 -10.69 15.34
CA TYR A 95 8.86 -10.16 16.62
C TYR A 95 8.94 -11.27 17.68
N SER A 96 8.85 -10.90 18.95
CA SER A 96 8.76 -11.83 20.08
C SER A 96 7.33 -11.88 20.65
N GLU A 97 6.92 -13.03 21.20
CA GLU A 97 5.59 -13.14 21.82
C GLU A 97 5.48 -12.28 23.09
N GLU A 98 6.61 -12.00 23.75
CA GLU A 98 6.70 -11.07 24.87
C GLU A 98 6.32 -9.64 24.46
N GLU A 99 6.77 -9.16 23.30
CA GLU A 99 6.38 -7.86 22.75
C GLU A 99 4.88 -7.80 22.44
N VAL A 100 4.30 -8.90 21.93
CA VAL A 100 2.86 -9.00 21.67
C VAL A 100 2.07 -8.83 22.97
N GLN A 101 2.45 -9.57 24.02
CA GLN A 101 1.78 -9.47 25.32
C GLN A 101 1.96 -8.10 25.97
N ALA A 102 3.14 -7.50 25.85
CA ALA A 102 3.42 -6.17 26.37
C ALA A 102 2.52 -5.10 25.73
N LEU A 103 2.39 -5.11 24.39
CA LEU A 103 1.50 -4.17 23.67
C LEU A 103 0.04 -4.37 24.06
N ILE A 104 -0.44 -5.61 24.13
CA ILE A 104 -1.82 -5.92 24.54
C ILE A 104 -2.09 -5.40 25.96
N LYS A 105 -1.15 -5.60 26.88
CA LYS A 105 -1.28 -5.11 28.26
C LYS A 105 -1.27 -3.59 28.35
N GLN A 106 -0.46 -2.91 27.52
CA GLN A 106 -0.36 -1.45 27.50
C GLN A 106 -1.69 -0.77 27.16
N VAL A 107 -2.52 -1.39 26.33
CA VAL A 107 -3.83 -0.87 25.92
C VAL A 107 -4.99 -1.39 26.78
N GLY A 108 -4.70 -2.05 27.91
CA GLY A 108 -5.71 -2.49 28.89
C GLY A 108 -6.15 -3.94 28.77
N GLY A 109 -5.64 -4.70 27.80
CA GLY A 109 -6.05 -6.09 27.53
C GLY A 109 -6.74 -6.26 26.18
N SER A 110 -6.91 -7.51 25.73
CA SER A 110 -7.46 -7.81 24.39
C SER A 110 -8.93 -7.41 24.22
N THR A 111 -9.69 -7.31 25.31
CA THR A 111 -11.11 -6.90 25.25
C THR A 111 -11.24 -5.44 24.87
N GLU A 112 -10.57 -4.58 25.61
CA GLU A 112 -10.52 -3.13 25.44
C GLU A 112 -9.91 -2.78 24.09
N ALA A 113 -8.83 -3.47 23.71
CA ALA A 113 -8.11 -3.23 22.48
C ALA A 113 -8.91 -3.62 21.23
N ALA A 114 -9.68 -4.72 21.30
CA ALA A 114 -10.47 -5.18 20.17
C ALA A 114 -11.74 -4.34 19.94
N ALA A 115 -12.28 -3.69 20.99
CA ALA A 115 -13.58 -3.01 20.97
C ALA A 115 -13.72 -1.92 19.88
N GLN A 116 -12.61 -1.31 19.45
CA GLN A 116 -12.60 -0.27 18.40
C GLN A 116 -12.12 -0.77 17.04
N THR A 117 -12.02 -2.09 16.86
CA THR A 117 -11.43 -2.70 15.67
C THR A 117 -12.38 -3.69 15.01
N LEU A 118 -11.93 -4.26 13.90
CA LEU A 118 -12.58 -5.38 13.22
C LEU A 118 -12.13 -6.75 13.79
N GLU A 119 -11.39 -6.74 14.89
CA GLU A 119 -10.96 -7.95 15.60
C GLU A 119 -11.92 -8.28 16.75
N THR A 120 -11.82 -9.51 17.24
CA THR A 120 -12.37 -9.96 18.51
C THR A 120 -11.23 -10.08 19.53
N PRO A 121 -11.52 -10.16 20.84
CA PRO A 121 -10.48 -10.36 21.84
C PRO A 121 -9.64 -11.62 21.58
N ALA A 122 -10.26 -12.66 21.03
CA ALA A 122 -9.60 -13.92 20.73
C ALA A 122 -8.57 -13.83 19.60
N ASN A 123 -8.75 -12.94 18.62
CA ASN A 123 -7.86 -12.84 17.46
C ASN A 123 -7.05 -11.52 17.39
N TYR A 124 -7.27 -10.60 18.33
CA TYR A 124 -6.59 -9.29 18.38
C TYR A 124 -5.06 -9.40 18.37
N HIS A 125 -4.50 -10.43 19.02
CA HIS A 125 -3.06 -10.70 19.01
C HIS A 125 -2.48 -10.78 17.59
N GLN A 126 -3.26 -11.21 16.60
CA GLN A 126 -2.80 -11.31 15.21
C GLN A 126 -2.60 -9.93 14.58
N SER A 127 -3.39 -8.93 14.98
CA SER A 127 -3.22 -7.55 14.55
C SER A 127 -2.02 -6.90 15.20
N VAL A 128 -1.78 -7.19 16.49
CA VAL A 128 -0.56 -6.75 17.20
C VAL A 128 0.69 -7.34 16.55
N ARG A 129 0.68 -8.63 16.18
CA ARG A 129 1.79 -9.26 15.44
C ARG A 129 2.06 -8.55 14.11
N ALA A 130 1.02 -8.25 13.34
CA ALA A 130 1.17 -7.53 12.07
C ALA A 130 1.69 -6.10 12.28
N GLN A 131 1.23 -5.41 13.33
CA GLN A 131 1.72 -4.10 13.70
C GLN A 131 3.21 -4.11 14.07
N LEU A 132 3.64 -5.07 14.90
CA LEU A 132 5.05 -5.22 15.27
C LEU A 132 5.93 -5.50 14.07
N LEU A 133 5.49 -6.38 13.16
CA LEU A 133 6.20 -6.64 11.91
C LEU A 133 6.28 -5.40 11.02
N ALA A 134 5.17 -4.66 10.85
CA ALA A 134 5.17 -3.43 10.08
C ALA A 134 6.12 -2.37 10.70
N ALA A 135 6.11 -2.20 12.02
CA ALA A 135 7.03 -1.30 12.70
C ALA A 135 8.50 -1.72 12.52
N ALA A 136 8.80 -3.02 12.59
CA ALA A 136 10.15 -3.52 12.41
C ALA A 136 10.64 -3.40 10.95
N ILE A 137 9.76 -3.60 9.96
CA ILE A 137 10.03 -3.25 8.55
C ILE A 137 10.32 -1.75 8.46
N GLY A 138 9.47 -0.91 9.05
CA GLY A 138 9.66 0.54 9.06
C GLY A 138 11.00 0.97 9.65
N ARG A 139 11.40 0.35 10.76
CA ARG A 139 12.70 0.58 11.42
C ARG A 139 13.88 0.33 10.50
N ARG A 140 13.79 -0.70 9.66
CA ARG A 140 14.83 -1.01 8.67
C ARG A 140 14.96 0.06 7.58
N HIS A 141 13.83 0.66 7.18
CA HIS A 141 13.76 1.52 6.01
C HIS A 141 13.78 3.03 6.31
N ILE A 142 13.36 3.44 7.51
CA ILE A 142 13.12 4.84 7.87
C ILE A 142 14.32 5.76 7.60
N GLN A 143 15.54 5.25 7.77
CA GLN A 143 16.76 6.03 7.58
C GLN A 143 17.05 6.32 6.11
N ASN A 144 16.73 5.39 5.20
CA ASN A 144 17.22 5.42 3.82
C ASN A 144 16.12 5.64 2.79
N LEU A 145 14.86 5.38 3.15
CA LEU A 145 13.75 5.50 2.24
C LEU A 145 13.57 6.95 1.79
N ARG A 146 13.77 7.17 0.49
CA ARG A 146 13.60 8.46 -0.16
C ARG A 146 13.06 8.29 -1.57
N ILE A 147 12.38 9.32 -2.05
CA ILE A 147 11.93 9.42 -3.44
C ILE A 147 12.56 10.64 -4.10
N THR A 148 12.69 10.59 -5.42
CA THR A 148 12.96 11.76 -6.26
C THR A 148 11.72 12.01 -7.11
N MET A 149 11.23 13.25 -7.17
CA MET A 149 10.01 13.57 -7.91
C MET A 149 10.04 14.93 -8.58
N ASP A 150 9.21 15.07 -9.61
CA ASP A 150 8.78 16.37 -10.15
C ASP A 150 7.33 16.60 -9.70
N PHE A 151 6.94 17.81 -9.32
CA PHE A 151 5.55 18.06 -8.92
C PHE A 151 4.99 19.42 -9.29
N THR A 152 3.67 19.47 -9.46
CA THR A 152 2.87 20.68 -9.65
C THR A 152 1.67 20.68 -8.69
N THR A 153 0.87 21.75 -8.73
CA THR A 153 -0.37 21.89 -7.97
C THR A 153 -1.59 22.07 -8.86
N ALA A 154 -2.76 21.72 -8.34
CA ALA A 154 -4.04 21.99 -8.95
C ALA A 154 -5.05 22.47 -7.89
N THR A 155 -6.08 23.20 -8.30
CA THR A 155 -7.12 23.74 -7.40
C THR A 155 -8.43 22.95 -7.47
N SER A 156 -8.46 21.90 -8.28
CA SER A 156 -9.57 20.97 -8.40
C SER A 156 -9.07 19.57 -8.75
N ARG A 157 -9.89 18.57 -8.43
CA ARG A 157 -9.61 17.18 -8.81
C ARG A 157 -9.51 17.02 -10.33
N THR A 158 -10.41 17.63 -11.10
CA THR A 158 -10.44 17.54 -12.56
C THR A 158 -9.15 18.07 -13.18
N GLU A 159 -8.66 19.21 -12.67
CA GLU A 159 -7.37 19.75 -13.10
C GLU A 159 -6.22 18.83 -12.68
N ALA A 160 -6.24 18.30 -11.44
CA ALA A 160 -5.23 17.38 -10.96
C ALA A 160 -5.13 16.12 -11.85
N GLU A 161 -6.25 15.52 -12.21
CA GLU A 161 -6.31 14.36 -13.10
C GLU A 161 -5.81 14.68 -14.52
N ARG A 162 -6.15 15.86 -15.06
CA ARG A 162 -5.65 16.32 -16.35
C ARG A 162 -4.13 16.46 -16.33
N LYS A 163 -3.59 17.15 -15.33
CA LYS A 163 -2.14 17.34 -15.15
C LYS A 163 -1.45 15.99 -14.95
N ALA A 164 -2.04 15.09 -14.16
CA ALA A 164 -1.47 13.77 -13.93
C ALA A 164 -1.38 12.94 -15.22
N LYS A 165 -2.41 12.97 -16.06
CA LYS A 165 -2.40 12.30 -17.38
C LYS A 165 -1.32 12.86 -18.30
N GLU A 166 -1.07 14.17 -18.25
CA GLU A 166 -0.01 14.84 -19.01
C GLU A 166 1.39 14.44 -18.48
N MET A 167 1.61 14.48 -17.17
CA MET A 167 2.86 14.04 -16.55
C MET A 167 3.14 12.55 -16.77
N ALA A 168 2.10 11.73 -16.89
CA ALA A 168 2.22 10.29 -17.12
C ALA A 168 2.63 9.93 -18.57
N GLN A 169 2.70 10.91 -19.48
CA GLN A 169 3.11 10.67 -20.87
C GLN A 169 4.62 10.39 -20.98
N SER A 170 5.46 11.19 -20.32
CA SER A 170 6.92 11.01 -20.27
C SER A 170 7.55 11.90 -19.20
N GLU A 171 8.84 11.72 -18.90
CA GLU A 171 9.59 12.63 -18.02
C GLU A 171 9.60 14.06 -18.58
N GLN A 172 9.78 14.20 -19.89
CA GLN A 172 9.87 15.48 -20.56
C GLN A 172 8.52 16.21 -20.51
N ALA A 173 7.40 15.50 -20.67
CA ALA A 173 6.07 16.06 -20.50
C ALA A 173 5.84 16.58 -19.07
N ALA A 174 6.26 15.80 -18.06
CA ALA A 174 6.18 16.22 -16.67
C ALA A 174 7.01 17.48 -16.39
N THR A 175 8.28 17.50 -16.84
CA THR A 175 9.15 18.66 -16.68
C THR A 175 8.60 19.90 -17.41
N ALA A 176 8.09 19.75 -18.64
CA ALA A 176 7.51 20.84 -19.41
C ALA A 176 6.27 21.44 -18.73
N LEU A 177 5.39 20.59 -18.18
CA LEU A 177 4.23 21.04 -17.43
C LEU A 177 4.63 21.80 -16.16
N VAL A 178 5.58 21.28 -15.39
CA VAL A 178 6.06 21.97 -14.18
C VAL A 178 6.64 23.33 -14.52
N ARG A 179 7.49 23.43 -15.56
CA ARG A 179 8.03 24.72 -16.03
C ARG A 179 6.96 25.70 -16.43
N LYS A 180 5.93 25.23 -17.15
CA LYS A 180 4.78 26.04 -17.55
C LYS A 180 4.01 26.57 -16.33
N ASP A 181 3.78 25.72 -15.34
CA ASP A 181 3.00 26.07 -14.16
C ASP A 181 3.72 27.04 -13.22
N VAL A 182 5.06 27.03 -13.20
CA VAL A 182 5.86 27.96 -12.38
C VAL A 182 6.35 29.20 -13.13
N ALA A 183 6.01 29.34 -14.41
CA ALA A 183 6.46 30.45 -15.24
C ALA A 183 6.00 31.80 -14.63
N GLY A 184 6.95 32.71 -14.39
CA GLY A 184 6.68 34.02 -13.80
C GLY A 184 6.50 34.03 -12.28
N MET A 185 6.62 32.88 -11.59
CA MET A 185 6.67 32.86 -10.13
C MET A 185 8.00 33.41 -9.61
N PRO A 186 7.99 34.23 -8.55
CA PRO A 186 9.22 34.75 -7.96
C PRO A 186 10.04 33.63 -7.31
N ALA A 187 11.35 33.84 -7.20
CA ALA A 187 12.21 32.97 -6.39
C ALA A 187 11.83 33.06 -4.91
N ASN A 188 12.10 31.98 -4.16
CA ASN A 188 11.91 31.98 -2.72
C ASN A 188 12.87 33.00 -2.08
N PRO A 189 12.39 34.02 -1.36
CA PRO A 189 13.24 35.08 -0.80
C PRO A 189 14.17 34.58 0.32
N GLN A 190 13.88 33.44 0.94
CA GLN A 190 14.67 32.86 2.03
C GLN A 190 15.80 31.97 1.50
N THR A 191 15.55 31.20 0.43
CA THR A 191 16.52 30.23 -0.10
C THR A 191 17.18 30.65 -1.40
N GLY A 192 16.66 31.70 -2.06
CA GLY A 192 17.09 32.13 -3.39
C GLY A 192 16.72 31.16 -4.52
N GLN A 193 16.10 30.02 -4.22
CA GLN A 193 15.74 29.01 -5.21
C GLN A 193 14.60 29.50 -6.12
N THR A 194 14.74 29.26 -7.41
CA THR A 194 13.64 29.52 -8.35
C THR A 194 12.47 28.58 -8.09
N ALA A 195 11.27 28.98 -8.50
CA ALA A 195 10.10 28.12 -8.40
C ALA A 195 10.32 26.79 -9.14
N GLU A 196 10.99 26.80 -10.30
CA GLU A 196 11.38 25.57 -11.02
C GLU A 196 12.30 24.66 -10.18
N GLN A 197 13.34 25.23 -9.56
CA GLN A 197 14.28 24.48 -8.71
C GLN A 197 13.62 23.85 -7.49
N SER A 198 12.52 24.44 -6.99
CA SER A 198 11.76 23.89 -5.87
C SER A 198 10.77 22.79 -6.25
N ARG A 199 10.58 22.52 -7.56
CA ARG A 199 9.55 21.61 -8.08
C ARG A 199 10.09 20.45 -8.90
N LEU A 200 11.26 20.60 -9.52
CA LEU A 200 11.91 19.56 -10.32
C LEU A 200 12.96 18.80 -9.50
N ASN A 201 13.07 17.49 -9.73
CA ASN A 201 14.07 16.60 -9.14
C ASN A 201 14.18 16.70 -7.60
N GLN A 202 13.05 16.95 -6.93
CA GLN A 202 13.02 17.06 -5.48
C GLN A 202 13.26 15.71 -4.85
N THR A 203 14.31 15.60 -4.04
CA THR A 203 14.60 14.38 -3.27
C THR A 203 14.04 14.54 -1.87
N LEU A 204 13.10 13.67 -1.51
CA LEU A 204 12.35 13.74 -0.27
C LEU A 204 12.56 12.45 0.54
N PRO A 205 13.29 12.50 1.67
CA PRO A 205 13.36 11.38 2.60
C PRO A 205 12.00 11.20 3.30
N VAL A 206 11.67 9.95 3.65
CA VAL A 206 10.41 9.63 4.33
C VAL A 206 10.28 10.33 5.69
N THR A 207 11.41 10.64 6.32
CA THR A 207 11.49 11.36 7.60
C THR A 207 10.83 12.74 7.56
N ASN A 208 10.80 13.40 6.39
CA ASN A 208 10.11 14.68 6.21
C ASN A 208 8.59 14.58 6.40
N PHE A 209 8.04 13.35 6.39
CA PHE A 209 6.61 13.07 6.45
C PHE A 209 6.15 12.48 7.78
N LEU A 210 7.04 12.35 8.76
CA LEU A 210 6.73 11.75 10.06
C LEU A 210 6.23 12.77 11.11
N GLY A 211 6.24 14.06 10.77
CA GLY A 211 5.71 15.13 11.61
C GLY A 211 4.18 15.11 11.69
N GLN A 212 3.62 15.47 12.85
CA GLN A 212 2.17 15.44 13.09
C GLN A 212 1.37 16.37 12.17
N GLN A 213 2.00 17.40 11.59
CA GLN A 213 1.35 18.37 10.71
C GLN A 213 1.38 17.97 9.22
N THR A 214 2.14 16.93 8.86
CA THR A 214 2.23 16.50 7.47
C THR A 214 0.96 15.74 7.09
N PRO A 215 0.24 16.13 6.02
CA PRO A 215 -0.91 15.37 5.55
C PRO A 215 -0.51 13.92 5.23
N ARG A 216 -1.12 12.95 5.94
CA ARG A 216 -0.84 11.51 5.76
C ARG A 216 -0.99 11.05 4.31
N ALA A 217 -1.87 11.70 3.55
CA ALA A 217 -2.09 11.41 2.14
C ALA A 217 -0.80 11.53 1.30
N LEU A 218 0.19 12.35 1.71
CA LEU A 218 1.48 12.46 1.03
C LEU A 218 2.36 11.21 1.17
N MET A 219 2.10 10.34 2.14
CA MET A 219 2.79 9.05 2.25
C MET A 219 2.55 8.15 1.04
N SER A 220 1.47 8.37 0.29
CA SER A 220 1.19 7.65 -0.97
C SER A 220 2.30 7.81 -2.02
N LEU A 221 3.12 8.86 -1.93
CA LEU A 221 4.28 9.05 -2.80
C LEU A 221 5.35 7.96 -2.59
N PHE A 222 5.41 7.34 -1.41
CA PHE A 222 6.36 6.28 -1.08
C PHE A 222 5.85 4.86 -1.39
N THR A 223 4.57 4.73 -1.75
CA THR A 223 3.90 3.44 -1.99
C THR A 223 3.90 3.03 -3.45
N VAL A 224 4.29 3.91 -4.37
CA VAL A 224 4.25 3.67 -5.82
C VAL A 224 5.62 3.37 -6.40
N PRO A 225 5.71 2.64 -7.52
CA PRO A 225 6.96 2.48 -8.24
C PRO A 225 7.37 3.76 -8.96
N ALA A 226 8.65 3.86 -9.29
CA ALA A 226 9.19 4.88 -10.18
C ALA A 226 8.44 4.91 -11.53
N GLY A 227 8.29 6.10 -12.10
CA GLY A 227 7.46 6.37 -13.27
C GLY A 227 5.99 6.63 -12.94
N THR A 228 5.53 6.41 -11.71
CA THR A 228 4.11 6.63 -11.37
C THR A 228 3.83 8.10 -11.05
N VAL A 229 2.69 8.61 -11.53
CA VAL A 229 2.17 9.92 -11.15
C VAL A 229 1.11 9.75 -10.07
N VAL A 230 1.22 10.50 -8.98
CA VAL A 230 0.30 10.48 -7.84
C VAL A 230 -0.34 11.84 -7.68
N GLY A 231 -1.67 11.88 -7.57
CA GLY A 231 -2.41 13.06 -7.14
C GLY A 231 -2.81 12.93 -5.68
N VAL A 232 -2.51 13.94 -4.87
CA VAL A 232 -2.79 13.97 -3.43
C VAL A 232 -3.57 15.23 -3.09
N SER A 233 -4.73 15.10 -2.45
CA SER A 233 -5.45 16.23 -1.88
C SER A 233 -4.86 16.60 -0.52
N LEU A 234 -4.52 17.88 -0.32
CA LEU A 234 -3.93 18.37 0.95
C LEU A 234 -4.97 18.71 2.01
N ASN A 235 -6.21 19.01 1.60
CA ASN A 235 -7.29 19.47 2.49
C ASN A 235 -8.42 18.44 2.63
N SER A 236 -8.24 17.20 2.14
CA SER A 236 -9.21 16.13 2.31
C SER A 236 -9.30 15.71 3.78
N GLY A 237 -10.34 16.16 4.48
CA GLY A 237 -10.56 15.83 5.89
C GLY A 237 -10.83 17.05 6.78
N GLN A 238 -10.62 18.28 6.29
CA GLN A 238 -11.10 19.46 7.01
C GLN A 238 -12.61 19.64 6.79
N GLN A 239 -13.39 19.60 7.89
CA GLN A 239 -14.78 20.05 7.92
C GLN A 239 -14.81 21.57 7.73
N GLY A 240 -14.67 22.01 6.50
CA GLY A 240 -14.69 23.42 6.12
C GLY A 240 -14.41 23.52 4.64
N GLY A 241 -15.33 24.13 3.87
CA GLY A 241 -15.31 24.21 2.41
C GLY A 241 -14.18 25.06 1.82
N GLY A 242 -12.95 24.93 2.32
CA GLY A 242 -11.77 25.53 1.76
C GLY A 242 -11.48 25.00 0.36
N ALA A 243 -10.81 25.82 -0.46
CA ALA A 243 -10.39 25.43 -1.80
C ALA A 243 -9.57 24.13 -1.75
N GLN A 244 -9.93 23.16 -2.59
CA GLN A 244 -9.22 21.89 -2.67
C GLN A 244 -7.85 22.10 -3.32
N GLN A 245 -6.79 22.05 -2.52
CA GLN A 245 -5.44 22.08 -3.06
C GLN A 245 -4.93 20.66 -3.29
N TRP A 246 -4.46 20.41 -4.51
CA TRP A 246 -3.88 19.14 -4.92
C TRP A 246 -2.39 19.30 -5.18
N ILE A 247 -1.61 18.29 -4.80
CA ILE A 247 -0.27 18.05 -5.32
C ILE A 247 -0.38 16.95 -6.38
N VAL A 248 0.22 17.17 -7.54
CA VAL A 248 0.37 16.15 -8.59
C VAL A 248 1.86 15.93 -8.80
N ALA A 249 2.35 14.74 -8.46
CA ALA A 249 3.77 14.44 -8.44
C ALA A 249 4.09 13.19 -9.26
N ARG A 250 5.10 13.27 -10.11
CA ARG A 250 5.68 12.10 -10.80
C ARG A 250 6.88 11.61 -10.00
N VAL A 251 6.77 10.41 -9.44
CA VAL A 251 7.89 9.74 -8.76
C VAL A 251 8.86 9.25 -9.83
N LYS A 252 10.05 9.83 -9.88
CA LYS A 252 11.11 9.47 -10.85
C LYS A 252 11.98 8.33 -10.35
N ASN A 253 12.25 8.32 -9.05
CA ASN A 253 13.08 7.31 -8.42
C ASN A 253 12.58 7.04 -7.00
N ARG A 254 12.78 5.81 -6.53
CA ARG A 254 12.62 5.40 -5.12
C ARG A 254 13.90 4.69 -4.73
N SER A 255 14.57 5.19 -3.69
CA SER A 255 15.81 4.64 -3.19
C SER A 255 15.68 4.32 -1.72
N ASP A 256 16.30 3.22 -1.32
CA ASP A 256 16.44 2.77 0.05
C ASP A 256 17.91 2.48 0.38
N GLN A 257 18.82 3.03 -0.42
CA GLN A 257 20.25 2.84 -0.23
C GLN A 257 20.79 3.77 0.88
N PRO A 258 21.79 3.35 1.66
CA PRO A 258 22.48 4.24 2.59
C PRO A 258 23.04 5.47 1.89
N THR A 259 22.85 6.64 2.50
CA THR A 259 23.58 7.86 2.11
C THR A 259 24.88 7.94 2.90
N SER A 260 25.99 8.20 2.22
CA SER A 260 27.29 8.40 2.87
C SER A 260 27.20 9.52 3.92
N GLY A 261 27.67 9.26 5.14
CA GLY A 261 27.75 10.26 6.22
C GLY A 261 26.57 10.29 7.20
N THR A 262 25.60 9.37 7.09
CA THR A 262 24.55 9.21 8.12
C THR A 262 24.96 8.13 9.12
N SER A 263 24.95 8.45 10.42
CA SER A 263 25.15 7.45 11.48
C SER A 263 24.10 6.34 11.37
N PRO A 264 24.47 5.05 11.31
CA PRO A 264 23.50 3.96 11.25
C PRO A 264 22.53 4.00 12.43
N GLY A 265 21.23 3.94 12.17
CA GLY A 265 20.19 3.68 13.17
C GLY A 265 19.67 4.86 13.99
N GLU A 266 20.30 6.04 13.98
CA GLU A 266 19.90 7.15 14.86
C GLU A 266 18.43 7.59 14.67
N VAL A 267 17.99 7.71 13.42
CA VAL A 267 16.60 8.07 13.08
C VAL A 267 15.62 7.00 13.56
N ALA A 268 16.00 5.72 13.44
CA ALA A 268 15.17 4.59 13.83
C ALA A 268 14.96 4.52 15.35
N GLU A 269 15.95 4.90 16.14
CA GLU A 269 15.86 4.93 17.61
C GLU A 269 14.99 6.09 18.13
N GLN A 270 14.96 7.22 17.41
CA GLN A 270 14.17 8.40 17.79
C GLN A 270 12.71 8.33 17.33
N ALA A 271 12.39 7.45 16.37
CA ALA A 271 11.07 7.33 15.80
C ALA A 271 10.10 6.62 16.76
N SER A 272 8.87 7.14 16.87
CA SER A 272 7.81 6.47 17.63
C SER A 272 7.38 5.16 16.95
N PRO A 273 6.81 4.20 17.69
CA PRO A 273 6.26 2.98 17.10
C PRO A 273 5.25 3.24 15.98
N SER A 274 4.41 4.28 16.12
CA SER A 274 3.42 4.67 15.11
C SER A 274 4.05 5.28 13.84
N GLN A 275 5.17 6.00 13.98
CA GLN A 275 5.93 6.49 12.83
C GLN A 275 6.62 5.34 12.10
N LEU A 276 7.21 4.40 12.84
CA LEU A 276 7.82 3.20 12.28
C LEU A 276 6.78 2.36 11.53
N GLU A 277 5.62 2.11 12.12
CA GLU A 277 4.52 1.40 11.46
C GLU A 277 4.09 2.10 10.16
N LEU A 278 3.96 3.43 10.18
CA LEU A 278 3.61 4.23 9.00
C LEU A 278 4.61 4.05 7.85
N VAL A 279 5.91 4.08 8.16
CA VAL A 279 6.98 3.85 7.17
C VAL A 279 6.92 2.42 6.64
N GLY A 280 6.84 1.44 7.53
CA GLY A 280 6.82 0.03 7.15
C GLY A 280 5.64 -0.29 6.26
N GLN A 281 4.49 0.31 6.54
CA GLN A 281 3.32 0.17 5.71
C GLN A 281 3.46 0.82 4.33
N ALA A 282 4.24 1.92 4.21
CA ALA A 282 4.58 2.47 2.91
C ALA A 282 5.44 1.48 2.08
N VAL A 283 6.38 0.79 2.74
CA VAL A 283 7.19 -0.28 2.13
C VAL A 283 6.33 -1.47 1.72
N ILE A 284 5.43 -1.91 2.59
CA ILE A 284 4.51 -3.03 2.32
C ILE A 284 3.58 -2.70 1.14
N SER A 285 3.02 -1.49 1.09
CA SER A 285 2.19 -1.06 -0.04
C SER A 285 2.99 -0.97 -1.34
N HIS A 286 4.26 -0.52 -1.29
CA HIS A 286 5.14 -0.56 -2.45
C HIS A 286 5.39 -2.00 -2.92
N TYR A 287 5.69 -2.92 -2.02
CA TYR A 287 5.82 -4.34 -2.35
C TYR A 287 4.54 -4.87 -3.00
N ALA A 288 3.36 -4.57 -2.44
CA ALA A 288 2.08 -4.96 -2.98
C ALA A 288 1.84 -4.44 -4.41
N SER A 289 2.30 -3.22 -4.73
CA SER A 289 2.19 -2.63 -6.07
C SER A 289 2.96 -3.39 -7.15
N THR A 290 3.95 -4.20 -6.75
CA THR A 290 4.76 -5.04 -7.66
C THR A 290 4.22 -6.47 -7.80
N LYS A 291 3.12 -6.80 -7.10
CA LYS A 291 2.53 -8.13 -7.07
C LYS A 291 1.18 -8.15 -7.78
N THR A 292 0.86 -9.30 -8.36
CA THR A 292 -0.51 -9.60 -8.78
C THR A 292 -1.32 -9.92 -7.52
N ILE A 293 -2.31 -9.07 -7.25
CA ILE A 293 -3.28 -9.26 -6.16
C ILE A 293 -4.64 -9.39 -6.81
N GLU A 294 -5.27 -10.55 -6.64
CA GLU A 294 -6.59 -10.83 -7.16
C GLU A 294 -7.58 -10.88 -6.01
N ILE A 295 -8.63 -10.06 -6.07
CA ILE A 295 -9.69 -10.02 -5.05
C ILE A 295 -10.94 -10.65 -5.63
N ASN A 296 -11.64 -11.44 -4.83
CA ASN A 296 -12.94 -11.97 -5.22
C ASN A 296 -13.91 -10.80 -5.50
N PRO A 297 -14.57 -10.76 -6.67
CA PRO A 297 -15.46 -9.65 -7.06
C PRO A 297 -16.55 -9.31 -6.03
N ARG A 298 -16.98 -10.28 -5.21
CA ARG A 298 -17.93 -10.04 -4.11
C ARG A 298 -17.40 -9.01 -3.10
N TYR A 299 -16.10 -8.97 -2.85
CA TYR A 299 -15.50 -8.04 -1.90
C TYR A 299 -15.16 -6.71 -2.58
N GLY A 300 -14.78 -6.68 -3.85
CA GLY A 300 -14.56 -5.46 -4.63
C GLY A 300 -13.26 -5.48 -5.40
N VAL A 301 -12.68 -4.30 -5.62
CA VAL A 301 -11.45 -4.12 -6.41
C VAL A 301 -10.28 -3.75 -5.52
N TRP A 302 -9.10 -4.29 -5.84
CA TRP A 302 -7.84 -3.94 -5.19
C TRP A 302 -7.38 -2.55 -5.61
N GLU A 303 -7.09 -1.68 -4.64
CA GLU A 303 -6.49 -0.37 -4.87
C GLU A 303 -5.10 -0.32 -4.21
N PRO A 304 -4.00 -0.38 -4.98
CA PRO A 304 -2.64 -0.43 -4.44
C PRO A 304 -2.20 0.90 -3.80
N THR A 305 -2.91 2.01 -4.08
CA THR A 305 -2.58 3.36 -3.63
C THR A 305 -3.72 4.01 -2.85
N SER A 306 -4.07 3.45 -1.68
CA SER A 306 -4.99 4.13 -0.77
C SER A 306 -4.24 5.09 0.17
N THR A 307 -4.85 6.25 0.44
CA THR A 307 -4.46 7.14 1.55
C THR A 307 -4.48 6.45 2.90
N ASP A 308 -5.32 5.42 3.03
CA ASP A 308 -5.28 4.51 4.16
C ASP A 308 -4.09 3.58 3.96
N THR A 309 -3.22 3.56 4.96
CA THR A 309 -2.11 2.63 5.14
C THR A 309 -2.63 1.21 5.42
N GLN A 310 -3.80 0.83 4.93
CA GLN A 310 -4.30 -0.53 4.96
C GLN A 310 -4.85 -0.84 3.58
N ALA A 311 -4.66 -2.09 3.15
CA ALA A 311 -5.18 -2.64 1.91
C ALA A 311 -6.69 -2.32 1.81
N ARG A 312 -7.09 -1.30 1.04
CA ARG A 312 -8.50 -0.90 0.99
C ARG A 312 -9.16 -1.46 -0.26
N ILE A 313 -10.08 -2.39 -0.05
CA ILE A 313 -11.02 -2.76 -1.11
C ILE A 313 -12.10 -1.67 -1.13
N THR A 314 -12.34 -1.05 -2.28
CA THR A 314 -13.29 0.07 -2.42
C THR A 314 -14.65 -0.40 -2.97
N GLY A 315 -15.72 0.31 -2.60
CA GLY A 315 -17.04 0.21 -3.23
C GLY A 315 -17.32 1.46 -4.09
N PRO A 316 -18.32 1.44 -4.98
CA PRO A 316 -18.66 2.61 -5.79
C PRO A 316 -19.18 3.75 -4.91
N GLY A 317 -18.64 4.97 -5.05
CA GLY A 317 -19.35 6.19 -4.64
C GLY A 317 -18.64 7.21 -3.74
N ASN A 318 -17.38 7.03 -3.34
CA ASN A 318 -16.65 8.09 -2.60
C ASN A 318 -15.28 8.38 -3.26
N PRO A 319 -15.02 9.63 -3.72
CA PRO A 319 -13.76 9.96 -4.37
C PRO A 319 -12.58 9.80 -3.40
N ALA A 320 -11.60 8.96 -3.74
CA ALA A 320 -10.41 8.76 -2.93
C ALA A 320 -9.61 10.09 -2.79
N PRO A 321 -8.99 10.35 -1.63
CA PRO A 321 -8.18 11.56 -1.44
C PRO A 321 -6.84 11.51 -2.18
N THR A 322 -6.49 10.34 -2.70
CA THR A 322 -5.37 10.09 -3.59
C THR A 322 -5.82 9.33 -4.82
N PHE A 323 -5.08 9.49 -5.90
CA PHE A 323 -5.15 8.62 -7.07
C PHE A 323 -3.75 8.44 -7.66
N SER A 324 -3.55 7.38 -8.44
CA SER A 324 -2.29 7.14 -9.14
C SER A 324 -2.54 6.81 -10.62
N ILE A 325 -1.59 7.19 -11.48
CA ILE A 325 -1.58 6.89 -12.90
C ILE A 325 -0.17 6.38 -13.23
N PRO A 326 0.00 5.11 -13.67
CA PRO A 326 1.30 4.64 -14.12
C PRO A 326 1.72 5.39 -15.39
N ALA A 327 3.01 5.69 -15.55
CA ALA A 327 3.51 6.22 -16.81
C ALA A 327 3.18 5.25 -17.95
N ARG A 328 2.88 5.80 -19.13
CA ARG A 328 2.85 4.98 -20.33
C ARG A 328 4.23 4.38 -20.52
N THR A 329 4.28 3.07 -20.69
CA THR A 329 5.51 2.40 -21.10
C THR A 329 5.94 3.06 -22.41
N GLU A 330 7.10 3.71 -22.42
CA GLU A 330 7.71 4.12 -23.68
C GLU A 330 7.94 2.83 -24.47
N VAL A 331 7.10 2.61 -25.49
CA VAL A 331 7.36 1.56 -26.47
C VAL A 331 8.67 1.95 -27.11
N GLN A 332 9.77 1.34 -26.68
CA GLN A 332 11.03 1.40 -27.41
C GLN A 332 10.73 0.88 -28.82
N LYS A 333 10.73 1.80 -29.78
CA LYS A 333 10.71 1.49 -31.21
C LYS A 333 12.12 1.21 -31.68
#